data_AF-A0A6A9SQA4-F1
#
_entry.id   AF-A0A6A9SQA4-F1
#
_cell.length_a   1.000
_cell.length_b   1.000
_cell.length_c   1.000
_cell.angle_alpha   90.00
_cell.angle_beta   90.00
_cell.angle_gamma   90.00
#
_symmetry.space_group_name_H-M   'P 1'
#
loop_
_entity.id
_entity.type
_entity.pdbx_description
1 polymer ?
#
loop_
_entity_poly.entity_id
_entity_poly.type
_entity_poly.pdbx_seq_one_letter_code
_entity_poly.pdbx_strand_id
1 'polypeptide(L)'
;MWSRRNYLVATVGVAALSGCTGDTGNGTTEPEGEEEEEEGEGEEERPEGVSAEEFESGPVPDVYMSATSLGNEQRNPDELSSKSDVGFSEYEEALENDAHQPGTCCANCADYIVDKNGDTFGACVEVEGYIDGADWCVIYEALPEPEVPEGMSEAELATAEVPEEYRTASSQAGEERNPDELQSQEAVSLMESVDAIADGPAQPGQSCGNCAEFIPDENGDMWGACAKVEGYIAVEDWCTIWEHVSEEA
;
A
#
# COMPACT_ATOMS: atom_id res chain seq x y z
N MET A 1 19.34 2.20 -16.15
CA MET A 1 19.59 3.50 -15.52
C MET A 1 18.24 3.97 -15.03
N TRP A 2 17.81 3.39 -13.91
CA TRP A 2 16.57 3.77 -13.24
C TRP A 2 16.85 5.09 -12.52
N SER A 3 15.99 6.08 -12.75
CA SER A 3 16.06 7.39 -12.12
C SER A 3 14.86 7.45 -11.20
N ARG A 4 15.09 7.36 -9.89
CA ARG A 4 14.09 7.78 -8.90
C ARG A 4 13.79 9.25 -9.14
N ARG A 5 12.52 9.62 -9.15
CA ARG A 5 12.08 10.97 -9.55
C ARG A 5 11.55 11.71 -8.35
N ASN A 6 12.14 12.88 -8.10
CA ASN A 6 11.62 13.90 -7.18
C ASN A 6 10.17 14.29 -7.55
N TYR A 7 9.22 14.05 -6.64
CA TYR A 7 7.84 14.52 -6.78
C TYR A 7 7.65 15.92 -6.17
N LEU A 8 6.95 16.78 -6.92
CA LEU A 8 6.55 18.12 -6.49
C LEU A 8 5.24 18.02 -5.69
N VAL A 9 5.28 18.40 -4.41
CA VAL A 9 4.10 18.59 -3.55
C VAL A 9 3.13 19.56 -4.22
N ALA A 10 1.94 19.08 -4.60
CA ALA A 10 0.86 19.89 -5.17
C ALA A 10 -0.26 20.07 -4.14
N THR A 11 -0.24 21.18 -3.40
CA THR A 11 -1.37 21.59 -2.56
C THR A 11 -2.53 22.05 -3.45
N VAL A 12 -3.56 21.21 -3.65
CA VAL A 12 -4.78 21.58 -4.38
C VAL A 12 -5.84 22.09 -3.39
N GLY A 13 -6.17 23.38 -3.53
CA GLY A 13 -7.28 24.00 -2.79
C GLY A 13 -8.63 23.64 -3.43
N VAL A 14 -9.53 23.08 -2.62
CA VAL A 14 -10.88 22.69 -3.03
C VAL A 14 -11.74 23.92 -3.36
N ALA A 15 -12.24 23.98 -4.59
CA ALA A 15 -13.30 24.90 -5.00
C ALA A 15 -14.59 24.11 -5.26
N ALA A 16 -15.58 24.27 -4.37
CA ALA A 16 -16.89 23.66 -4.49
C ALA A 16 -17.70 24.28 -5.64
N LEU A 17 -18.25 23.45 -6.54
CA LEU A 17 -19.32 23.84 -7.45
C LEU A 17 -20.52 22.91 -7.31
N SER A 18 -21.55 23.47 -6.69
CA SER A 18 -22.92 22.98 -6.57
C SER A 18 -23.65 23.00 -7.92
N GLY A 19 -24.43 21.95 -8.22
CA GLY A 19 -25.41 21.94 -9.31
C GLY A 19 -26.43 20.81 -9.20
N CYS A 20 -27.69 21.16 -8.91
CA CYS A 20 -28.83 20.24 -8.78
C CYS A 20 -29.62 20.02 -10.08
N THR A 21 -30.51 19.02 -10.01
CA THR A 21 -31.88 18.88 -10.60
C THR A 21 -32.10 18.25 -11.99
N GLY A 22 -32.97 17.22 -12.01
CA GLY A 22 -33.78 16.82 -13.18
C GLY A 22 -34.52 15.47 -13.08
N ASP A 23 -35.77 15.47 -12.61
CA ASP A 23 -36.75 14.36 -12.56
C ASP A 23 -37.56 14.18 -13.87
N THR A 24 -37.91 12.96 -14.29
CA THR A 24 -39.25 12.51 -14.81
C THR A 24 -39.20 11.24 -15.72
N GLY A 25 -39.68 10.10 -15.21
CA GLY A 25 -40.88 9.39 -15.71
C GLY A 25 -40.91 8.52 -17.00
N ASN A 26 -41.06 7.20 -16.76
CA ASN A 26 -42.04 6.24 -17.34
C ASN A 26 -41.87 5.65 -18.76
N GLY A 27 -41.79 4.31 -18.83
CA GLY A 27 -41.97 3.51 -20.05
C GLY A 27 -42.01 1.99 -19.80
N THR A 28 -43.21 1.42 -19.81
CA THR A 28 -43.59 -0.02 -19.73
C THR A 28 -42.95 -0.92 -20.79
N THR A 29 -42.66 -2.20 -20.46
CA THR A 29 -43.24 -3.46 -21.01
C THR A 29 -42.33 -4.67 -20.68
N GLU A 30 -42.83 -5.65 -19.92
CA GLU A 30 -42.23 -7.00 -19.76
C GLU A 30 -42.37 -7.80 -21.08
N PRO A 31 -41.40 -8.67 -21.40
CA PRO A 31 -41.66 -10.09 -21.16
C PRO A 31 -40.43 -10.93 -20.72
N GLU A 32 -40.76 -11.97 -19.96
CA GLU A 32 -40.20 -13.33 -20.02
C GLU A 32 -38.72 -13.54 -19.68
N GLY A 33 -38.48 -13.66 -18.36
CA GLY A 33 -37.91 -14.86 -17.72
C GLY A 33 -36.83 -15.61 -18.51
N GLU A 34 -35.63 -15.06 -18.52
CA GLU A 34 -34.40 -15.83 -18.53
C GLU A 34 -33.90 -15.84 -17.09
N GLU A 35 -33.60 -17.03 -16.56
CA GLU A 35 -32.93 -17.19 -15.27
C GLU A 35 -31.54 -16.57 -15.44
N GLU A 36 -31.44 -15.27 -15.18
CA GLU A 36 -30.18 -14.62 -14.87
C GLU A 36 -29.68 -15.32 -13.62
N GLU A 37 -28.68 -16.20 -13.80
CA GLU A 37 -27.69 -16.37 -12.77
C GLU A 37 -27.16 -14.96 -12.51
N GLU A 38 -27.67 -14.29 -11.46
CA GLU A 38 -26.90 -13.24 -10.80
C GLU A 38 -25.56 -13.91 -10.50
N GLU A 39 -24.59 -13.69 -11.38
CA GLU A 39 -23.20 -13.69 -10.98
C GLU A 39 -23.15 -12.62 -9.90
N GLY A 40 -23.30 -13.08 -8.65
CA GLY A 40 -23.33 -12.19 -7.49
C GLY A 40 -22.15 -11.26 -7.61
N GLU A 41 -22.44 -9.96 -7.59
CA GLU A 41 -21.44 -8.91 -7.36
C GLU A 41 -20.50 -9.46 -6.29
N GLY A 42 -19.22 -9.62 -6.65
CA GLY A 42 -18.26 -10.38 -5.85
C GLY A 42 -18.33 -9.91 -4.41
N GLU A 43 -18.60 -10.82 -3.48
CA GLU A 43 -18.55 -10.45 -2.07
C GLU A 43 -17.13 -9.95 -1.78
N GLU A 44 -17.00 -8.70 -1.35
CA GLU A 44 -15.74 -8.12 -0.88
C GLU A 44 -15.05 -9.11 0.08
N GLU A 45 -13.78 -9.41 -0.20
CA GLU A 45 -12.96 -10.24 0.67
C GLU A 45 -12.82 -9.55 2.03
N ARG A 46 -13.00 -10.32 3.10
CA ARG A 46 -13.03 -9.80 4.48
C ARG A 46 -12.41 -10.82 5.44
N PRO A 47 -11.87 -10.39 6.59
CA PRO A 47 -11.39 -11.31 7.61
C PRO A 47 -12.50 -12.25 8.12
N GLU A 48 -12.13 -13.48 8.49
CA GLU A 48 -13.10 -14.47 8.97
C GLU A 48 -13.86 -13.98 10.21
N GLY A 49 -15.19 -13.96 10.13
CA GLY A 49 -16.06 -13.58 11.24
C GLY A 49 -16.27 -12.07 11.40
N VAL A 50 -15.72 -11.24 10.51
CA VAL A 50 -15.96 -9.79 10.45
C VAL A 50 -17.17 -9.51 9.55
N SER A 51 -18.16 -8.78 10.06
CA SER A 51 -19.29 -8.34 9.24
C SER A 51 -18.90 -7.21 8.28
N ALA A 52 -19.69 -6.96 7.23
CA ALA A 52 -19.42 -5.86 6.30
C ALA A 52 -19.41 -4.48 7.02
N GLU A 53 -20.32 -4.27 7.97
CA GLU A 53 -20.35 -3.03 8.77
C GLU A 53 -19.09 -2.86 9.63
N GLU A 54 -18.60 -3.96 10.23
CA GLU A 54 -17.36 -3.96 11.01
C GLU A 54 -16.11 -3.80 10.13
N PHE A 55 -16.11 -4.37 8.93
CA PHE A 55 -15.03 -4.18 7.97
C PHE A 55 -14.92 -2.70 7.54
N GLU A 56 -16.06 -2.09 7.26
CA GLU A 56 -16.16 -0.72 6.77
C GLU A 56 -15.83 0.33 7.85
N SER A 57 -16.37 0.16 9.06
CA SER A 57 -16.36 1.20 10.09
C SER A 57 -16.11 0.69 11.51
N GLY A 58 -15.93 -0.63 11.65
CA GLY A 58 -15.71 -1.26 12.94
C GLY A 58 -14.33 -1.00 13.51
N PRO A 59 -14.14 -1.35 14.79
CA PRO A 59 -12.81 -1.34 15.36
C PRO A 59 -11.93 -2.38 14.65
N VAL A 60 -10.76 -1.93 14.22
CA VAL A 60 -9.67 -2.84 13.83
C VAL A 60 -9.14 -3.59 15.06
N PRO A 61 -8.49 -4.76 14.89
CA PRO A 61 -7.88 -5.49 15.99
C PRO A 61 -6.92 -4.65 16.83
N ASP A 62 -6.77 -4.98 18.12
CA ASP A 62 -5.97 -4.21 19.09
C ASP A 62 -4.54 -3.90 18.62
N VAL A 63 -3.94 -4.78 17.81
CA VAL A 63 -2.59 -4.62 17.25
C VAL A 63 -2.44 -3.35 16.40
N TYR A 64 -3.53 -2.85 15.84
CA TYR A 64 -3.55 -1.68 14.97
C TYR A 64 -3.84 -0.37 15.73
N MET A 65 -4.43 -0.42 16.93
CA MET A 65 -4.94 0.79 17.62
C MET A 65 -3.88 1.86 17.90
N SER A 66 -2.61 1.48 17.99
CA SER A 66 -1.47 2.41 18.14
C SER A 66 -0.30 2.02 17.23
N ALA A 67 -0.60 1.31 16.14
CA ALA A 67 0.39 0.91 15.18
C ALA A 67 0.93 2.12 14.40
N THR A 68 2.15 1.97 13.92
CA THR A 68 2.82 2.95 13.06
C THR A 68 2.65 2.55 11.59
N SER A 69 2.39 3.54 10.74
CA SER A 69 2.30 3.39 9.28
C SER A 69 3.66 3.26 8.61
N LEU A 70 3.66 2.98 7.31
CA LEU A 70 4.85 2.99 6.46
C LEU A 70 5.58 4.35 6.48
N GLY A 71 4.84 5.45 6.62
CA GLY A 71 5.36 6.83 6.72
C GLY A 71 5.78 7.25 8.13
N ASN A 72 5.87 6.33 9.09
CA ASN A 72 6.24 6.60 10.49
C ASN A 72 5.25 7.44 11.30
N GLU A 73 3.97 7.45 10.92
CA GLU A 73 2.90 8.08 11.69
C GLU A 73 2.17 7.06 12.58
N GLN A 74 1.78 7.44 13.80
CA GLN A 74 1.06 6.55 14.71
C GLN A 74 -0.45 6.76 14.60
N ARG A 75 -1.21 5.68 14.41
CA ARG A 75 -2.68 5.74 14.37
C ARG A 75 -3.27 6.25 15.67
N ASN A 76 -4.25 7.14 15.55
CA ASN A 76 -5.09 7.62 16.65
C ASN A 76 -6.57 7.30 16.37
N PRO A 77 -7.17 6.30 17.06
CA PRO A 77 -8.55 5.91 16.84
C PRO A 77 -9.61 7.00 17.09
N ASP A 78 -9.23 8.08 17.80
CA ASP A 78 -10.13 9.21 18.09
C ASP A 78 -10.15 10.28 16.98
N GLU A 79 -9.30 10.16 15.96
CA GLU A 79 -9.09 11.18 14.91
C GLU A 79 -9.29 10.66 13.48
N LEU A 80 -9.97 9.51 13.31
CA LEU A 80 -10.18 8.88 12.01
C LEU A 80 -11.32 9.50 11.19
N SER A 81 -11.14 9.53 9.87
CA SER A 81 -12.17 9.83 8.87
C SER A 81 -12.90 8.56 8.44
N SER A 82 -14.17 8.70 8.05
CA SER A 82 -14.90 7.59 7.43
C SER A 82 -14.40 7.34 6.01
N LYS A 83 -14.45 6.09 5.55
CA LYS A 83 -14.15 5.70 4.16
C LYS A 83 -14.92 6.55 3.14
N SER A 84 -16.19 6.80 3.42
CA SER A 84 -17.04 7.66 2.58
C SER A 84 -16.57 9.12 2.48
N ASP A 85 -16.01 9.68 3.55
CA ASP A 85 -15.55 11.08 3.58
C ASP A 85 -14.26 11.28 2.76
N VAL A 86 -13.44 10.24 2.65
CA VAL A 86 -12.17 10.25 1.90
C VAL A 86 -12.30 9.64 0.51
N GLY A 87 -13.50 9.25 0.09
CA GLY A 87 -13.73 8.60 -1.20
C GLY A 87 -12.88 7.33 -1.34
N PHE A 88 -12.86 6.52 -0.29
CA PHE A 88 -12.21 5.21 -0.29
C PHE A 88 -12.89 4.29 -1.30
N SER A 89 -12.11 3.56 -2.08
CA SER A 89 -12.60 2.67 -3.13
C SER A 89 -11.59 1.57 -3.41
N GLU A 90 -12.08 0.43 -3.91
CA GLU A 90 -11.23 -0.60 -4.48
C GLU A 90 -10.40 -0.05 -5.65
N TYR A 91 -9.28 -0.70 -5.97
CA TYR A 91 -8.37 -0.21 -7.00
C TYR A 91 -9.05 -0.02 -8.37
N GLU A 92 -9.94 -0.94 -8.76
CA GLU A 92 -10.61 -0.88 -10.06
C GLU A 92 -11.56 0.32 -10.18
N GLU A 93 -12.30 0.64 -9.11
CA GLU A 93 -13.15 1.83 -9.03
C GLU A 93 -12.30 3.11 -8.95
N ALA A 94 -11.17 3.06 -8.25
CA ALA A 94 -10.27 4.20 -8.11
C ALA A 94 -9.76 4.71 -9.48
N LEU A 95 -9.59 3.82 -10.47
CA LEU A 95 -9.18 4.20 -11.84
C LEU A 95 -10.17 5.15 -12.53
N GLU A 96 -11.43 5.20 -12.08
CA GLU A 96 -12.44 6.11 -12.61
C GLU A 96 -12.41 7.49 -11.92
N ASN A 97 -11.67 7.62 -10.82
CA ASN A 97 -11.53 8.87 -10.07
C ASN A 97 -10.45 9.76 -10.71
N ASP A 98 -10.81 11.00 -11.07
CA ASP A 98 -9.90 11.98 -11.68
C ASP A 98 -8.65 12.31 -10.82
N ALA A 99 -8.70 12.09 -9.50
CA ALA A 99 -7.58 12.31 -8.59
C ALA A 99 -6.62 11.11 -8.51
N HIS A 100 -7.07 9.90 -8.88
CA HIS A 100 -6.23 8.71 -8.87
C HIS A 100 -5.08 8.85 -9.86
N GLN A 101 -3.88 8.48 -9.42
CA GLN A 101 -2.73 8.36 -10.30
C GLN A 101 -2.43 6.86 -10.50
N PRO A 102 -2.17 6.41 -11.74
CA PRO A 102 -1.88 5.00 -12.02
C PRO A 102 -0.81 4.45 -11.08
N GLY A 103 -1.08 3.29 -10.50
CA GLY A 103 -0.17 2.61 -9.58
C GLY A 103 -0.25 3.04 -8.12
N THR A 104 -0.94 4.13 -7.79
CA THR A 104 -1.14 4.53 -6.39
C THR A 104 -2.19 3.64 -5.70
N CYS A 105 -1.86 3.15 -4.51
CA CYS A 105 -2.71 2.30 -3.68
C CYS A 105 -2.28 2.41 -2.20
N CYS A 106 -3.05 1.82 -1.28
CA CYS A 106 -2.75 1.87 0.14
C CYS A 106 -1.37 1.28 0.46
N ALA A 107 -0.96 0.17 -0.16
CA ALA A 107 0.34 -0.46 0.12
C ALA A 107 1.56 0.41 -0.22
N ASN A 108 1.42 1.46 -1.02
CA ASN A 108 2.48 2.44 -1.29
C ASN A 108 2.14 3.86 -0.78
N CYS A 109 1.16 3.96 0.12
CA CYS A 109 0.77 5.17 0.83
C CYS A 109 1.53 5.31 2.17
N ALA A 110 1.90 6.54 2.53
CA ALA A 110 2.53 6.89 3.80
C ALA A 110 1.66 6.53 5.01
N ASP A 111 0.34 6.58 4.86
CA ASP A 111 -0.62 6.41 5.96
C ASP A 111 -1.00 4.95 6.23
N TYR A 112 -0.58 4.03 5.35
CA TYR A 112 -0.95 2.63 5.46
C TYR A 112 -0.19 1.93 6.59
N ILE A 113 -0.93 1.18 7.38
CA ILE A 113 -0.42 0.25 8.38
C ILE A 113 -0.59 -1.14 7.80
N VAL A 114 0.53 -1.80 7.52
CA VAL A 114 0.57 -3.16 6.98
C VAL A 114 -0.12 -4.17 7.88
N ASP A 115 -0.55 -5.29 7.30
CA ASP A 115 -1.06 -6.45 8.04
C ASP A 115 -0.09 -6.88 9.16
N LYS A 116 -0.63 -7.02 10.37
CA LYS A 116 0.08 -7.44 11.60
C LYS A 116 -0.51 -8.68 12.26
N ASN A 117 -1.59 -9.24 11.70
CA ASN A 117 -2.29 -10.39 12.26
C ASN A 117 -2.57 -11.51 11.25
N GLY A 118 -2.04 -11.41 10.03
CA GLY A 118 -2.08 -12.47 9.02
C GLY A 118 -3.43 -12.63 8.34
N ASP A 119 -4.34 -11.68 8.50
CA ASP A 119 -5.66 -11.73 7.89
C ASP A 119 -5.71 -11.08 6.51
N THR A 120 -4.56 -10.64 5.98
CA THR A 120 -4.33 -9.94 4.72
C THR A 120 -4.82 -8.49 4.67
N PHE A 121 -5.41 -7.98 5.76
CA PHE A 121 -5.87 -6.60 5.82
C PHE A 121 -5.03 -5.79 6.80
N GLY A 122 -4.73 -4.57 6.39
CA GLY A 122 -4.08 -3.58 7.22
C GLY A 122 -5.07 -2.62 7.88
N ALA A 123 -4.52 -1.48 8.26
CA ALA A 123 -5.24 -0.32 8.78
C ALA A 123 -4.65 0.96 8.14
N CYS A 124 -5.19 2.13 8.49
CA CYS A 124 -4.69 3.43 8.03
C CYS A 124 -4.57 4.41 9.21
N VAL A 125 -3.61 5.31 9.24
CA VAL A 125 -3.52 6.27 10.37
C VAL A 125 -4.67 7.28 10.36
N GLU A 126 -5.28 7.53 9.20
CA GLU A 126 -6.33 8.53 8.98
C GLU A 126 -7.73 7.95 8.71
N VAL A 127 -7.86 6.67 8.36
CA VAL A 127 -9.14 6.06 7.90
C VAL A 127 -9.58 4.92 8.83
N GLU A 128 -10.87 4.94 9.20
CA GLU A 128 -11.48 3.88 10.01
C GLU A 128 -11.69 2.56 9.24
N GLY A 129 -11.97 1.49 9.98
CA GLY A 129 -12.14 0.15 9.40
C GLY A 129 -10.84 -0.50 8.95
N TYR A 130 -11.02 -1.65 8.31
CA TYR A 130 -9.97 -2.48 7.70
C TYR A 130 -9.63 -1.94 6.32
N ILE A 131 -8.36 -2.07 5.94
CA ILE A 131 -7.82 -1.49 4.71
C ILE A 131 -7.13 -2.60 3.93
N ASP A 132 -7.60 -2.90 2.72
CA ASP A 132 -6.80 -3.70 1.79
C ASP A 132 -5.65 -2.84 1.27
N GLY A 133 -4.46 -3.43 1.14
CA GLY A 133 -3.32 -2.75 0.54
C GLY A 133 -3.58 -2.34 -0.92
N ALA A 134 -4.46 -3.05 -1.64
CA ALA A 134 -4.81 -2.74 -3.02
C ALA A 134 -5.69 -1.48 -3.16
N ASP A 135 -6.45 -1.12 -2.13
CA ASP A 135 -7.43 -0.04 -2.17
C ASP A 135 -6.79 1.35 -2.31
N TRP A 136 -7.63 2.37 -2.45
CA TRP A 136 -7.17 3.75 -2.57
C TRP A 136 -8.19 4.74 -2.00
N CYS A 137 -7.72 5.95 -1.63
CA CYS A 137 -8.60 7.06 -1.28
C CYS A 137 -7.99 8.42 -1.69
N VAL A 138 -8.80 9.48 -1.72
CA VAL A 138 -8.38 10.80 -2.25
C VAL A 138 -7.35 11.52 -1.40
N ILE A 139 -7.12 11.06 -0.16
CA ILE A 139 -6.10 11.59 0.74
C ILE A 139 -4.77 10.85 0.63
N TYR A 140 -4.60 9.97 -0.36
CA TYR A 140 -3.34 9.28 -0.64
C TYR A 140 -2.13 10.24 -0.53
N GLU A 141 -1.17 9.85 0.31
CA GLU A 141 0.11 10.53 0.47
C GLU A 141 1.24 9.57 0.08
N ALA A 142 2.11 10.01 -0.84
CA ALA A 142 3.27 9.22 -1.23
C ALA A 142 4.28 9.12 -0.07
N LEU A 143 4.97 7.99 0.02
CA LEU A 143 6.04 7.80 0.99
C LEU A 143 7.19 8.80 0.77
N PRO A 144 7.82 9.29 1.85
CA PRO A 144 8.94 10.22 1.75
C PRO A 144 10.17 9.52 1.15
N GLU A 145 10.74 10.09 0.09
CA GLU A 145 11.96 9.57 -0.52
C GLU A 145 13.14 9.69 0.48
N PRO A 146 13.81 8.57 0.83
CA PRO A 146 14.92 8.61 1.77
C PRO A 146 16.13 9.37 1.22
N GLU A 147 16.85 10.10 2.08
CA GLU A 147 18.05 10.81 1.65
C GLU A 147 19.20 9.83 1.35
N VAL A 148 19.96 10.10 0.29
CA VAL A 148 21.17 9.32 -0.03
C VAL A 148 22.19 9.49 1.11
N PRO A 149 22.76 8.41 1.67
CA PRO A 149 23.75 8.49 2.75
C PRO A 149 24.96 9.38 2.38
N GLU A 150 25.47 10.13 3.36
CA GLU A 150 26.57 11.07 3.15
C GLU A 150 27.79 10.39 2.50
N GLY A 151 28.29 10.98 1.41
CA GLY A 151 29.47 10.48 0.71
C GLY A 151 29.19 9.37 -0.32
N MET A 152 27.92 9.05 -0.55
CA MET A 152 27.45 8.10 -1.55
C MET A 152 26.66 8.82 -2.65
N SER A 153 26.58 8.22 -3.85
CA SER A 153 25.66 8.59 -4.92
C SER A 153 24.49 7.62 -5.01
N GLU A 154 23.35 8.05 -5.56
CA GLU A 154 22.17 7.20 -5.77
C GLU A 154 22.51 5.89 -6.51
N ALA A 155 23.41 5.94 -7.48
CA ALA A 155 23.81 4.77 -8.25
C ALA A 155 24.57 3.72 -7.43
N GLU A 156 25.18 4.12 -6.30
CA GLU A 156 25.90 3.21 -5.42
C GLU A 156 24.96 2.49 -4.45
N LEU A 157 23.79 3.06 -4.13
CA LEU A 157 22.79 2.46 -3.22
C LEU A 157 22.46 1.01 -3.59
N ALA A 158 22.38 0.72 -4.90
CA ALA A 158 21.99 -0.58 -5.42
C ALA A 158 22.93 -1.73 -5.05
N THR A 159 24.17 -1.44 -4.66
CA THR A 159 25.20 -2.45 -4.34
C THR A 159 25.98 -2.14 -3.07
N ALA A 160 25.64 -1.02 -2.41
CA ALA A 160 26.33 -0.59 -1.20
C ALA A 160 26.09 -1.57 -0.06
N GLU A 161 27.11 -1.72 0.79
CA GLU A 161 26.92 -2.39 2.07
C GLU A 161 26.01 -1.50 2.94
N VAL A 162 24.89 -2.07 3.38
CA VAL A 162 23.98 -1.43 4.33
C VAL A 162 24.59 -1.43 5.75
N PRO A 163 24.18 -0.50 6.63
CA PRO A 163 24.57 -0.48 8.05
C PRO A 163 24.45 -1.84 8.75
N GLU A 164 25.22 -2.03 9.82
CA GLU A 164 25.30 -3.31 10.57
C GLU A 164 23.93 -3.73 11.14
N GLU A 165 23.14 -2.74 11.53
CA GLU A 165 21.78 -2.88 12.02
C GLU A 165 20.92 -3.68 11.03
N TYR A 166 20.95 -3.30 9.75
CA TYR A 166 20.24 -4.02 8.69
C TYR A 166 20.87 -5.38 8.35
N ARG A 167 22.20 -5.51 8.49
CA ARG A 167 22.90 -6.79 8.19
C ARG A 167 22.59 -7.89 9.19
N THR A 168 22.11 -7.55 10.37
CA THR A 168 21.85 -8.49 11.47
C THR A 168 20.37 -8.54 11.88
N ALA A 169 19.54 -7.67 11.31
CA ALA A 169 18.10 -7.69 11.48
C ALA A 169 17.45 -8.87 10.72
N SER A 170 16.25 -9.23 11.17
CA SER A 170 15.38 -10.17 10.49
C SER A 170 14.38 -9.42 9.62
N SER A 171 13.94 -10.03 8.53
CA SER A 171 12.85 -9.52 7.73
C SER A 171 11.52 -9.52 8.49
N GLN A 172 10.48 -8.94 7.90
CA GLN A 172 9.13 -8.93 8.46
C GLN A 172 8.59 -10.35 8.73
N ALA A 173 8.99 -11.35 7.94
CA ALA A 173 8.67 -12.76 8.16
C ALA A 173 9.73 -13.53 8.98
N GLY A 174 10.73 -12.86 9.54
CA GLY A 174 11.74 -13.47 10.41
C GLY A 174 12.94 -14.10 9.71
N GLU A 175 13.11 -13.91 8.39
CA GLU A 175 14.29 -14.41 7.66
C GLU A 175 15.52 -13.55 7.99
N GLU A 176 16.65 -14.19 8.33
CA GLU A 176 17.91 -13.48 8.58
C GLU A 176 18.60 -13.13 7.25
N ARG A 177 19.10 -11.90 7.11
CA ARG A 177 19.88 -11.49 5.94
C ARG A 177 21.23 -12.23 5.89
N ASN A 178 21.53 -12.87 4.76
CA ASN A 178 22.85 -13.46 4.49
C ASN A 178 23.62 -12.66 3.43
N PRO A 179 24.62 -11.84 3.80
CA PRO A 179 25.38 -11.02 2.86
C PRO A 179 26.08 -11.78 1.72
N ASP A 180 26.36 -13.08 1.90
CA ASP A 180 27.05 -13.89 0.90
C ASP A 180 26.10 -14.50 -0.16
N GLU A 181 24.78 -14.35 -0.01
CA GLU A 181 23.76 -15.02 -0.85
C GLU A 181 22.74 -14.04 -1.47
N LEU A 182 23.03 -12.74 -1.46
CA LEU A 182 22.13 -11.70 -1.97
C LEU A 182 22.03 -11.70 -3.51
N GLN A 183 20.83 -11.43 -4.01
CA GLN A 183 20.57 -11.13 -5.42
C GLN A 183 20.77 -9.65 -5.71
N SER A 184 21.16 -9.31 -6.94
CA SER A 184 21.25 -7.91 -7.36
C SER A 184 19.88 -7.30 -7.62
N GLN A 185 19.75 -6.00 -7.39
CA GLN A 185 18.52 -5.25 -7.68
C GLN A 185 18.09 -5.39 -9.15
N GLU A 186 19.04 -5.44 -10.09
CA GLU A 186 18.78 -5.68 -11.50
C GLU A 186 18.20 -7.09 -11.75
N ALA A 187 18.71 -8.13 -11.05
CA ALA A 187 18.26 -9.51 -11.24
C ALA A 187 16.80 -9.71 -10.81
N VAL A 188 16.35 -8.99 -9.78
CA VAL A 188 14.97 -9.04 -9.27
C VAL A 188 14.06 -7.96 -9.86
N SER A 189 14.58 -7.12 -10.76
CA SER A 189 13.87 -5.95 -11.32
C SER A 189 13.32 -5.02 -10.24
N LEU A 190 14.13 -4.67 -9.24
CA LEU A 190 13.72 -3.71 -8.20
C LEU A 190 13.40 -2.35 -8.84
N MET A 191 12.23 -1.81 -8.53
CA MET A 191 11.76 -0.48 -8.96
C MET A 191 10.68 0.04 -7.99
N GLU A 192 10.23 1.28 -8.16
CA GLU A 192 9.14 1.82 -7.34
C GLU A 192 7.84 1.02 -7.56
N SER A 193 7.11 0.70 -6.48
CA SER A 193 5.84 -0.03 -6.52
C SER A 193 4.82 0.66 -7.42
N VAL A 194 4.70 2.00 -7.32
CA VAL A 194 3.79 2.79 -8.17
C VAL A 194 4.07 2.56 -9.65
N ASP A 195 5.32 2.63 -10.08
CA ASP A 195 5.71 2.38 -11.47
C ASP A 195 5.46 0.91 -11.86
N ALA A 196 5.78 -0.04 -10.97
CA ALA A 196 5.57 -1.45 -11.21
C ALA A 196 4.08 -1.82 -11.36
N ILE A 197 3.19 -1.15 -10.65
CA ILE A 197 1.74 -1.36 -10.78
C ILE A 197 1.23 -0.65 -12.04
N ALA A 198 1.65 0.59 -12.28
CA ALA A 198 1.23 1.36 -13.46
C ALA A 198 1.63 0.70 -14.79
N ASP A 199 2.83 0.11 -14.86
CA ASP A 199 3.35 -0.57 -16.05
C ASP A 199 2.93 -2.05 -16.13
N GLY A 200 2.29 -2.58 -15.08
CA GLY A 200 1.72 -3.94 -15.01
C GLY A 200 2.60 -5.11 -14.54
N PRO A 201 3.91 -5.03 -14.22
CA PRO A 201 4.62 -6.17 -13.62
C PRO A 201 4.20 -6.50 -12.17
N ALA A 202 3.70 -5.53 -11.40
CA ALA A 202 3.17 -5.73 -10.04
C ALA A 202 1.64 -5.66 -10.01
N GLN A 203 1.03 -6.24 -8.96
CA GLN A 203 -0.38 -6.02 -8.65
C GLN A 203 -0.54 -4.88 -7.64
N PRO A 204 -1.68 -4.16 -7.62
CA PRO A 204 -2.03 -3.27 -6.53
C PRO A 204 -1.90 -3.99 -5.18
N GLY A 205 -1.49 -3.25 -4.15
CA GLY A 205 -1.25 -3.85 -2.84
C GLY A 205 0.13 -4.46 -2.64
N GLN A 206 1.06 -4.31 -3.59
CA GLN A 206 2.40 -4.88 -3.47
C GLN A 206 3.48 -3.80 -3.34
N SER A 207 4.15 -3.75 -2.19
CA SER A 207 5.35 -2.95 -1.95
C SER A 207 6.35 -3.68 -1.05
N CYS A 208 7.57 -3.17 -0.94
CA CYS A 208 8.55 -3.68 0.00
C CYS A 208 8.04 -3.54 1.44
N GLY A 209 7.34 -2.45 1.76
CA GLY A 209 6.75 -2.22 3.08
C GLY A 209 5.84 -3.34 3.57
N ASN A 210 5.16 -4.07 2.70
CA ASN A 210 4.35 -5.24 3.07
C ASN A 210 4.89 -6.58 2.51
N CYS A 211 6.17 -6.63 2.16
CA CYS A 211 6.85 -7.83 1.71
C CYS A 211 7.43 -8.63 2.90
N ALA A 212 7.28 -9.96 2.88
CA ALA A 212 7.87 -10.88 3.85
C ALA A 212 9.40 -10.72 4.01
N GLU A 213 10.07 -10.37 2.91
CA GLU A 213 11.54 -10.29 2.83
C GLU A 213 12.12 -8.93 3.21
N PHE A 214 11.26 -7.92 3.39
CA PHE A 214 11.72 -6.57 3.71
C PHE A 214 12.23 -6.49 5.14
N ILE A 215 13.30 -5.73 5.33
CA ILE A 215 13.83 -5.36 6.65
C ILE A 215 13.52 -3.87 6.79
N PRO A 216 12.60 -3.48 7.68
CA PRO A 216 12.23 -2.07 7.90
C PRO A 216 13.40 -1.19 8.32
N ASP A 217 13.17 0.11 8.38
CA ASP A 217 14.13 1.08 8.93
C ASP A 217 14.44 0.75 10.40
N GLU A 218 15.73 0.54 10.69
CA GLU A 218 16.26 0.16 12.00
C GLU A 218 17.05 1.30 12.67
N ASN A 219 17.32 2.39 11.94
CA ASN A 219 18.24 3.44 12.41
C ASN A 219 17.70 4.88 12.26
N GLY A 220 16.52 5.05 11.66
CA GLY A 220 15.85 6.33 11.43
C GLY A 220 16.29 7.06 10.16
N ASP A 221 16.93 6.38 9.20
CA ASP A 221 17.36 6.95 7.91
C ASP A 221 16.32 6.80 6.79
N MET A 222 15.14 6.25 7.11
CA MET A 222 14.03 5.93 6.20
C MET A 222 14.36 4.87 5.14
N TRP A 223 15.59 4.36 5.11
CA TRP A 223 15.91 3.22 4.27
C TRP A 223 15.61 1.92 5.02
N GLY A 224 15.29 0.89 4.26
CA GLY A 224 15.33 -0.50 4.72
C GLY A 224 16.39 -1.30 3.98
N ALA A 225 16.31 -2.61 4.20
CA ALA A 225 17.06 -3.61 3.46
C ALA A 225 16.13 -4.77 3.09
N CYS A 226 16.68 -5.87 2.57
CA CYS A 226 15.92 -7.08 2.26
C CYS A 226 16.72 -8.33 2.62
N ALA A 227 16.11 -9.39 3.15
CA ALA A 227 16.87 -10.61 3.45
C ALA A 227 17.57 -11.21 2.21
N LYS A 228 17.02 -10.99 1.01
CA LYS A 228 17.44 -11.63 -0.25
C LYS A 228 18.06 -10.69 -1.29
N VAL A 229 17.96 -9.37 -1.15
CA VAL A 229 18.41 -8.39 -2.17
C VAL A 229 19.48 -7.46 -1.62
N GLU A 230 20.54 -7.24 -2.38
CA GLU A 230 21.64 -6.35 -2.00
C GLU A 230 21.26 -4.86 -2.06
N GLY A 231 22.10 -4.03 -1.43
CA GLY A 231 21.90 -2.59 -1.40
C GLY A 231 20.80 -2.13 -0.44
N TYR A 232 20.52 -0.83 -0.51
CA TYR A 232 19.44 -0.16 0.21
C TYR A 232 18.11 -0.35 -0.54
N ILE A 233 17.04 -0.55 0.21
CA ILE A 233 15.69 -0.79 -0.30
C ILE A 233 14.76 0.24 0.34
N ALA A 234 14.03 1.01 -0.47
CA ALA A 234 13.01 1.89 0.06
C ALA A 234 11.72 1.11 0.32
N VAL A 235 10.94 1.61 1.27
CA VAL A 235 9.68 0.98 1.67
C VAL A 235 8.65 0.98 0.53
N GLU A 236 8.65 1.98 -0.35
CA GLU A 236 7.80 2.02 -1.54
C GLU A 236 8.28 1.19 -2.73
N ASP A 237 9.45 0.53 -2.67
CA ASP A 237 9.93 -0.29 -3.79
C ASP A 237 9.08 -1.56 -4.00
N TRP A 238 9.34 -2.28 -5.09
CA TRP A 238 8.81 -3.60 -5.38
C TRP A 238 9.82 -4.37 -6.23
N CYS A 239 9.81 -5.71 -6.14
CA CYS A 239 10.57 -6.56 -7.05
C CYS A 239 9.85 -7.88 -7.33
N THR A 240 10.33 -8.61 -8.33
CA THR A 240 9.72 -9.86 -8.83
C THR A 240 9.71 -11.04 -7.84
N ILE A 241 10.43 -10.94 -6.72
CA ILE A 241 10.42 -11.93 -5.64
C ILE A 241 9.58 -11.49 -4.44
N TRP A 242 8.71 -10.48 -4.62
CA TRP A 242 7.77 -10.05 -3.59
C TRP A 242 6.90 -11.22 -3.13
N GLU A 243 6.74 -11.35 -1.82
CA GLU A 243 5.90 -12.33 -1.16
C GLU A 243 5.16 -11.63 -0.02
N HIS A 244 3.86 -11.91 0.13
CA HIS A 244 3.07 -11.33 1.21
C HIS A 244 3.56 -11.84 2.57
N VAL A 245 3.48 -10.99 3.61
CA VAL A 245 3.70 -11.43 5.00
C VAL A 245 2.57 -12.39 5.37
N SER A 246 2.83 -13.70 5.40
CA SER A 246 1.84 -14.69 5.84
C SER A 246 2.18 -15.20 7.24
N GLU A 247 1.16 -15.66 7.97
CA GLU A 247 1.29 -16.32 9.27
C GLU A 247 1.98 -17.71 9.21
N GLU A 248 2.96 -17.95 8.32
CA GLU A 248 3.77 -19.18 8.37
C GLU A 248 5.26 -18.90 8.07
N ALA A 249 6.04 -18.76 9.16
CA ALA A 249 7.49 -19.01 9.19
C ALA A 249 7.83 -20.03 10.29
#